data_AF-A0AAW0FBZ4-F1
#
_entry.id   AF-A0AAW0FBZ4-F1
#
_cell.length_a   1.000
_cell.length_b   1.000
_cell.length_c   1.000
_cell.angle_alpha   90.00
_cell.angle_beta   90.00
_cell.angle_gamma   90.00
#
_symmetry.space_group_name_H-M   'P 1'
#
loop_
_entity.id
_entity.type
_entity.pdbx_description
1 polymer ?
#
loop_
_entity_poly.entity_id
_entity_poly.type
_entity_poly.pdbx_seq_one_letter_code
_entity_poly.pdbx_strand_id
1 'polypeptide(L)'
;MNFGQPLSPQQTAAYLRTLPAIRERCSKVHELAKKGELQYFKYHPKKENDVAEFCLSIIQRDFGTNYASIPPHGRWRHLDAGRPRVFPLIAKWKASPNPPDTKEICRRLIDLFLVSVLLDAGAGNTWSYLESRSGKKFSRSEGLGVASINMFEEGFFSGSKENPHQVDAEGLAKITTEATASAMQVSETNPMVGIDGSNVIAPEPKQSTQG
;
A
#
# COMPACT_ATOMS: atom_id res chain seq x y z
N MET A 1 -17.95 -1.82 -37.93
CA MET A 1 -16.65 -1.35 -37.39
C MET A 1 -15.59 -2.30 -37.87
N ASN A 2 -14.50 -1.77 -38.42
CA ASN A 2 -13.47 -2.57 -39.08
C ASN A 2 -12.54 -3.19 -38.01
N PHE A 3 -12.71 -4.48 -37.71
CA PHE A 3 -12.00 -5.19 -36.62
C PHE A 3 -10.59 -5.69 -37.01
N GLY A 4 -10.07 -5.29 -38.18
CA GLY A 4 -8.84 -5.84 -38.76
C GLY A 4 -7.55 -5.05 -38.53
N GLN A 5 -7.59 -3.89 -37.88
CA GLN A 5 -6.40 -3.08 -37.58
C GLN A 5 -6.12 -3.06 -36.07
N PRO A 6 -4.86 -3.25 -35.64
CA PRO A 6 -4.51 -3.09 -34.23
C PRO A 6 -4.81 -1.66 -33.78
N LEU A 7 -5.39 -1.54 -32.58
CA LEU A 7 -5.70 -0.24 -31.97
C LEU A 7 -4.42 0.60 -31.83
N SER A 8 -4.53 1.91 -32.06
CA SER A 8 -3.44 2.82 -31.69
C SER A 8 -3.16 2.77 -30.18
N PRO A 9 -2.00 3.26 -29.69
CA PRO A 9 -1.72 3.31 -28.26
C PRO A 9 -2.79 4.05 -27.45
N GLN A 10 -3.33 5.15 -27.98
CA GLN A 10 -4.38 5.94 -27.33
C GLN A 10 -5.71 5.17 -27.29
N GLN A 11 -6.07 4.50 -28.38
CA GLN A 11 -7.27 3.65 -28.43
C GLN A 11 -7.14 2.45 -27.50
N THR A 12 -5.96 1.85 -27.43
CA THR A 12 -5.64 0.75 -26.50
C THR A 12 -5.78 1.21 -25.05
N ALA A 13 -5.18 2.36 -24.69
CA ALA A 13 -5.29 2.92 -23.35
C ALA A 13 -6.73 3.27 -22.98
N ALA A 14 -7.51 3.83 -23.92
CA ALA A 14 -8.92 4.11 -23.72
C ALA A 14 -9.72 2.83 -23.45
N TYR A 15 -9.52 1.79 -24.28
CA TYR A 15 -10.16 0.48 -24.11
C TYR A 15 -9.77 -0.18 -22.77
N LEU A 16 -8.48 -0.23 -22.43
CA LEU A 16 -7.99 -0.88 -21.20
C LEU A 16 -8.52 -0.23 -19.92
N ARG A 17 -8.96 1.03 -19.96
CA ARG A 17 -9.60 1.73 -18.83
C ARG A 17 -11.10 1.44 -18.69
N THR A 18 -11.69 0.62 -19.55
CA THR A 18 -13.12 0.29 -19.50
C THR A 18 -13.39 -0.96 -18.66
N LEU A 19 -14.56 -1.02 -18.00
CA LEU A 19 -15.01 -2.22 -17.27
C LEU A 19 -15.12 -3.48 -18.16
N PRO A 20 -15.62 -3.40 -19.42
CA PRO A 20 -15.62 -4.54 -20.33
C PRO A 20 -14.22 -5.10 -20.59
N ALA A 21 -13.21 -4.24 -20.79
CA ALA A 21 -11.84 -4.71 -20.98
C ALA A 21 -11.32 -5.46 -19.75
N ILE A 22 -11.59 -4.97 -18.54
CA ILE A 22 -11.23 -5.68 -17.29
C ILE A 22 -11.87 -7.07 -17.26
N ARG A 23 -13.18 -7.17 -17.55
CA ARG A 23 -13.90 -8.46 -17.59
C ARG A 23 -13.32 -9.40 -18.63
N GLU A 24 -13.13 -8.93 -19.86
CA GLU A 24 -12.57 -9.75 -20.95
C GLU A 24 -11.19 -10.31 -20.58
N ARG A 25 -10.31 -9.48 -20.01
CA ARG A 25 -8.94 -9.87 -19.66
C ARG A 25 -8.92 -10.83 -18.47
N CYS A 26 -9.73 -10.59 -17.44
CA CYS A 26 -9.86 -11.51 -16.30
C CYS A 26 -10.43 -12.87 -16.74
N SER A 27 -11.42 -12.89 -17.64
CA SER A 27 -11.98 -14.14 -18.17
C SER A 27 -10.92 -14.99 -18.87
N LYS A 28 -9.97 -14.39 -19.61
CA LYS A 28 -8.87 -15.15 -20.23
C LYS A 28 -8.04 -15.90 -19.18
N VAL A 29 -7.70 -15.25 -18.06
CA VAL A 29 -6.98 -15.88 -16.94
C VAL A 29 -7.84 -16.98 -16.29
N HIS A 30 -9.14 -16.73 -16.11
CA HIS A 30 -10.06 -17.72 -15.53
C HIS A 30 -10.24 -18.96 -16.44
N GLU A 31 -10.25 -18.80 -17.76
CA GLU A 31 -10.28 -19.93 -18.69
C GLU A 31 -9.00 -20.77 -18.64
N LEU A 32 -7.82 -20.14 -18.52
CA LEU A 32 -6.58 -20.86 -18.25
C LEU A 32 -6.64 -21.62 -16.91
N ALA A 33 -7.24 -20.99 -15.88
CA ALA A 33 -7.42 -21.59 -14.57
C ALA A 33 -8.28 -22.86 -14.63
N LYS A 34 -9.40 -22.84 -15.37
CA LYS A 34 -10.26 -24.01 -15.59
C LYS A 34 -9.55 -25.18 -16.25
N LYS A 35 -8.57 -24.89 -17.11
CA LYS A 35 -7.76 -25.90 -17.81
C LYS A 35 -6.56 -26.40 -17.00
N GLY A 36 -6.29 -25.80 -15.83
CA GLY A 36 -5.11 -26.12 -15.03
C GLY A 36 -3.81 -25.61 -15.64
N GLU A 37 -3.87 -24.58 -16.50
CA GLU A 37 -2.72 -24.03 -17.24
C GLU A 37 -2.03 -22.87 -16.49
N LEU A 38 -2.42 -22.59 -15.25
CA LEU A 38 -1.76 -21.59 -14.41
C LEU A 38 -0.48 -22.15 -13.78
N GLN A 39 0.56 -21.32 -13.73
CA GLN A 39 1.88 -21.72 -13.22
C GLN A 39 1.93 -21.84 -11.69
N TYR A 40 1.30 -20.91 -10.96
CA TYR A 40 1.46 -20.78 -9.50
C TYR A 40 0.21 -21.11 -8.68
N PHE A 41 -0.95 -21.26 -9.34
CA PHE A 41 -2.24 -21.45 -8.69
C PHE A 41 -2.98 -22.64 -9.30
N LYS A 42 -3.69 -23.39 -8.45
CA LYS A 42 -4.64 -24.42 -8.88
C LYS A 42 -6.05 -23.92 -8.59
N TYR A 43 -6.91 -23.97 -9.60
CA TYR A 43 -8.30 -23.57 -9.44
C TYR A 43 -9.17 -24.79 -9.12
N HIS A 44 -9.92 -24.68 -8.03
CA HIS A 44 -10.82 -25.73 -7.55
C HIS A 44 -12.27 -25.21 -7.57
N PRO A 45 -13.03 -25.39 -8.67
CA PRO A 45 -14.38 -24.84 -8.80
C PRO A 45 -15.33 -25.34 -7.70
N LYS A 46 -15.13 -26.57 -7.24
CA LYS A 46 -15.93 -27.17 -6.15
C LYS A 46 -15.71 -26.51 -4.78
N LYS A 47 -14.75 -25.58 -4.67
CA LYS A 47 -14.38 -24.87 -3.43
C LYS A 47 -14.80 -23.41 -3.42
N GLU A 48 -15.45 -22.91 -4.49
CA GLU A 48 -15.89 -21.51 -4.55
C GLU A 48 -16.89 -21.17 -3.42
N ASN A 49 -17.84 -22.06 -3.15
CA ASN A 49 -18.78 -21.89 -2.05
C ASN A 49 -18.07 -21.86 -0.69
N ASP A 50 -17.14 -22.79 -0.44
CA ASP A 50 -16.36 -22.83 0.80
C ASP A 50 -15.61 -21.50 1.04
N VAL A 51 -15.04 -20.90 -0.01
CA VAL A 51 -14.34 -19.61 0.07
C VAL A 51 -15.32 -18.46 0.35
N ALA A 52 -16.49 -18.46 -0.29
CA ALA A 52 -17.52 -17.46 -0.04
C ALA A 52 -18.04 -17.53 1.42
N GLU A 53 -18.32 -18.74 1.91
CA GLU A 53 -18.72 -18.98 3.30
C GLU A 53 -17.65 -18.56 4.29
N PHE A 54 -16.37 -18.85 3.99
CA PHE A 54 -15.26 -18.39 4.81
C PHE A 54 -15.20 -16.86 4.91
N CYS A 55 -15.26 -16.15 3.79
CA CYS A 55 -15.29 -14.69 3.78
C CYS A 55 -16.49 -14.12 4.54
N LEU A 56 -17.69 -14.69 4.33
CA LEU A 56 -18.91 -14.31 5.04
C LEU A 56 -18.76 -14.54 6.55
N SER A 57 -18.15 -15.66 6.97
CA SER A 57 -17.94 -15.96 8.38
C SER A 57 -17.03 -14.94 9.07
N ILE A 58 -15.99 -14.44 8.37
CA ILE A 58 -15.11 -13.39 8.88
C ILE A 58 -15.87 -12.07 9.01
N ILE A 59 -16.61 -11.68 7.97
CA ILE A 59 -17.40 -10.45 7.98
C ILE A 59 -18.45 -10.48 9.10
N GLN A 60 -19.18 -11.59 9.24
CA GLN A 60 -20.18 -11.78 10.28
C GLN A 60 -19.56 -11.78 11.69
N ARG A 61 -18.39 -12.42 11.87
CA ARG A 61 -17.67 -12.42 13.15
C ARG A 61 -17.30 -11.01 13.58
N ASP A 62 -16.80 -10.19 12.66
CA ASP A 62 -16.22 -8.88 12.98
C ASP A 62 -17.26 -7.75 13.01
N PHE A 63 -18.34 -7.87 12.22
CA PHE A 63 -19.32 -6.79 12.03
C PHE A 63 -20.77 -7.20 12.32
N GLY A 64 -21.03 -8.48 12.59
CA GLY A 64 -22.37 -8.99 12.81
C GLY A 64 -23.30 -8.65 11.64
N THR A 65 -24.47 -8.09 11.96
CA THR A 65 -25.43 -7.61 10.97
C THR A 65 -25.25 -6.13 10.59
N ASN A 66 -24.29 -5.43 11.20
CA ASN A 66 -24.07 -4.00 10.98
C ASN A 66 -23.02 -3.75 9.89
N TYR A 67 -23.34 -4.11 8.65
CA TYR A 67 -22.42 -3.95 7.52
C TYR A 67 -22.08 -2.48 7.22
N ALA A 68 -22.91 -1.52 7.64
CA ALA A 68 -22.62 -0.09 7.52
C ALA A 68 -21.44 0.36 8.40
N SER A 69 -21.05 -0.44 9.40
CA SER A 69 -19.87 -0.18 10.24
C SER A 69 -18.56 -0.68 9.63
N ILE A 70 -18.60 -1.43 8.51
CA ILE A 70 -17.39 -1.89 7.83
C ILE A 70 -16.62 -0.65 7.34
N PRO A 71 -15.39 -0.41 7.84
CA PRO A 71 -14.65 0.76 7.45
C PRO A 71 -14.22 0.64 5.98
N PRO A 72 -14.20 1.75 5.23
CA PRO A 72 -13.68 1.71 3.87
C PRO A 72 -12.21 1.30 3.88
N HIS A 73 -11.88 0.30 3.07
CA HIS A 73 -10.50 -0.11 2.86
C HIS A 73 -9.71 1.05 2.24
N GLY A 74 -8.48 1.26 2.69
CA GLY A 74 -7.62 2.30 2.18
C GLY A 74 -6.50 2.66 3.14
N ARG A 75 -5.63 3.59 2.73
CA ARG A 75 -4.40 3.92 3.46
C ARG A 75 -4.63 4.29 4.92
N TRP A 76 -5.73 4.96 5.23
CA TRP A 76 -6.08 5.31 6.62
C TRP A 76 -6.09 4.09 7.55
N ARG A 77 -6.64 2.96 7.10
CA ARG A 77 -6.67 1.72 7.90
C ARG A 77 -5.27 1.15 8.14
N HIS A 78 -4.35 1.32 7.19
CA HIS A 78 -2.95 0.96 7.39
C HIS A 78 -2.25 1.89 8.40
N LEU A 79 -2.52 3.21 8.36
CA LEU A 79 -1.99 4.15 9.36
C LEU A 79 -2.48 3.80 10.78
N ASP A 80 -3.73 3.36 10.89
CA ASP A 80 -4.37 2.97 12.15
C ASP A 80 -4.18 1.47 12.50
N ALA A 81 -3.25 0.76 11.85
CA ALA A 81 -3.05 -0.67 12.09
C ALA A 81 -2.71 -0.96 13.56
N GLY A 82 -3.52 -1.80 14.20
CA GLY A 82 -3.37 -2.19 15.61
C GLY A 82 -3.74 -1.13 16.66
N ARG A 83 -3.88 0.16 16.31
CA ARG A 83 -4.45 1.24 17.14
C ARG A 83 -4.74 2.51 16.32
N PRO A 84 -5.69 3.37 16.75
CA PRO A 84 -5.87 4.70 16.14
C PRO A 84 -4.61 5.57 16.28
N ARG A 85 -4.20 6.23 15.19
CA ARG A 85 -3.10 7.21 15.13
C ARG A 85 -3.54 8.51 14.46
N VAL A 86 -4.34 8.45 13.40
CA VAL A 86 -4.72 9.64 12.64
C VAL A 86 -5.61 10.60 13.45
N PHE A 87 -6.65 10.08 14.11
CA PHE A 87 -7.52 10.93 14.96
C PHE A 87 -6.78 11.56 16.15
N PRO A 88 -5.98 10.82 16.94
CA PRO A 88 -5.12 11.41 17.96
C PRO A 88 -4.17 12.49 17.44
N LEU A 89 -3.58 12.29 16.25
CA LEU A 89 -2.69 13.26 15.62
C LEU A 89 -3.44 14.57 15.26
N ILE A 90 -4.64 14.47 14.70
CA ILE A 90 -5.50 15.64 14.44
C ILE A 90 -5.85 16.36 15.74
N ALA A 91 -6.20 15.60 16.79
CA ALA A 91 -6.52 16.18 18.11
C ALA A 91 -5.31 16.93 18.70
N LYS A 92 -4.10 16.38 18.55
CA LYS A 92 -2.84 17.03 18.96
C LYS A 92 -2.63 18.36 18.23
N TRP A 93 -2.91 18.44 16.93
CA TRP A 93 -2.81 19.71 16.19
C TRP A 93 -3.84 20.74 16.68
N LYS A 94 -5.08 20.33 16.89
CA LYS A 94 -6.14 21.24 17.38
C LYS A 94 -5.88 21.77 18.78
N ALA A 95 -5.11 21.04 19.58
CA ALA A 95 -4.73 21.43 20.94
C ALA A 95 -3.42 22.23 21.03
N SER A 96 -2.71 22.47 19.91
CA SER A 96 -1.45 23.23 19.94
C SER A 96 -1.70 24.73 20.21
N PRO A 97 -0.72 25.48 20.74
CA PRO A 97 -0.89 26.91 21.06
C PRO A 97 -1.38 27.77 19.90
N ASN A 98 -0.94 27.45 18.68
CA ASN A 98 -1.38 28.07 17.43
C ASN A 98 -2.00 26.98 16.54
N PRO A 99 -3.26 26.58 16.77
CA PRO A 99 -3.86 25.46 16.08
C PRO A 99 -4.05 25.80 14.58
N PRO A 100 -3.73 24.87 13.68
CA PRO A 100 -3.99 25.04 12.26
C PRO A 100 -5.50 25.12 11.99
N ASP A 101 -5.89 25.90 10.99
CA ASP A 101 -7.28 25.93 10.54
C ASP A 101 -7.69 24.58 9.88
N THR A 102 -8.98 24.42 9.61
CA THR A 102 -9.50 23.18 9.01
C THR A 102 -8.88 22.87 7.64
N LYS A 103 -8.50 23.89 6.85
CA LYS A 103 -7.89 23.69 5.53
C LYS A 103 -6.46 23.17 5.67
N GLU A 104 -5.72 23.71 6.62
CA GLU A 104 -4.36 23.27 6.96
C GLU A 104 -4.37 21.84 7.50
N ILE A 105 -5.29 21.49 8.41
CA ILE A 105 -5.47 20.10 8.87
C ILE A 105 -5.73 19.16 7.69
N CYS A 106 -6.62 19.56 6.77
CA CYS A 106 -6.93 18.77 5.57
C CYS A 106 -5.69 18.55 4.69
N ARG A 107 -4.90 19.61 4.44
CA ARG A 107 -3.67 19.52 3.65
C ARG A 107 -2.67 18.56 4.28
N ARG A 108 -2.41 18.68 5.58
CA ARG A 108 -1.49 17.78 6.31
C ARG A 108 -1.92 16.32 6.20
N LEU A 109 -3.22 16.05 6.25
CA LEU A 109 -3.76 14.70 6.05
C LEU A 109 -3.57 14.22 4.61
N ILE A 110 -3.86 15.05 3.61
CA ILE A 110 -3.62 14.71 2.21
C ILE A 110 -2.13 14.38 1.99
N ASP A 111 -1.24 15.22 2.51
CA ASP A 111 0.21 15.07 2.41
C ASP A 111 0.68 13.77 3.06
N LEU A 112 0.27 13.48 4.30
CA LEU A 112 0.55 12.22 5.00
C LEU A 112 0.08 11.01 4.17
N PHE A 113 -1.11 11.08 3.60
CA PHE A 113 -1.67 9.98 2.81
C PHE A 113 -0.91 9.79 1.50
N LEU A 114 -0.54 10.89 0.85
CA LEU A 114 0.19 10.88 -0.40
C LEU A 114 1.57 10.24 -0.21
N VAL A 115 2.38 10.73 0.74
CA VAL A 115 3.72 10.16 0.97
C VAL A 115 3.64 8.70 1.43
N SER A 116 2.63 8.35 2.23
CA SER A 116 2.44 6.96 2.67
C SER A 116 2.02 6.01 1.55
N VAL A 117 1.30 6.50 0.54
CA VAL A 117 0.99 5.72 -0.67
C VAL A 117 2.20 5.63 -1.59
N LEU A 118 3.00 6.68 -1.72
CA LEU A 118 4.19 6.67 -2.58
C LEU A 118 5.29 5.76 -2.02
N LEU A 119 5.41 5.67 -0.69
CA LEU A 119 6.31 4.72 -0.01
C LEU A 119 5.84 3.26 -0.10
N ASP A 120 4.67 2.98 -0.68
CA ASP A 120 4.12 1.62 -0.78
C ASP A 120 4.86 0.72 -1.80
N ALA A 121 5.93 1.22 -2.41
CA ALA A 121 6.74 0.49 -3.37
C ALA A 121 7.68 -0.51 -2.66
N GLY A 122 7.15 -1.68 -2.28
CA GLY A 122 7.95 -2.91 -2.18
C GLY A 122 8.54 -3.28 -0.81
N ALA A 123 7.71 -3.45 0.22
CA ALA A 123 8.14 -4.08 1.48
C ALA A 123 8.76 -5.49 1.31
N GLY A 124 8.33 -6.24 0.31
CA GLY A 124 8.62 -7.68 0.23
C GLY A 124 7.79 -8.49 1.24
N ASN A 125 8.16 -9.76 1.43
CA ASN A 125 7.45 -10.69 2.32
C ASN A 125 8.13 -10.91 3.68
N THR A 126 9.38 -10.45 3.86
CA THR A 126 10.19 -10.63 5.07
C THR A 126 10.25 -9.39 5.95
N TRP A 127 10.22 -8.19 5.37
CA TRP A 127 10.31 -6.94 6.11
C TRP A 127 9.16 -6.76 7.12
N SER A 128 9.49 -6.23 8.29
CA SER A 128 8.51 -5.76 9.28
C SER A 128 8.97 -4.49 9.99
N TYR A 129 8.02 -3.67 10.41
CA TYR A 129 8.22 -2.48 11.23
C TYR A 129 7.86 -2.77 12.69
N LEU A 130 8.83 -2.60 13.59
CA LEU A 130 8.63 -2.69 15.04
C LEU A 130 8.25 -1.31 15.59
N GLU A 131 7.03 -1.18 16.09
CA GLU A 131 6.60 0.07 16.69
C GLU A 131 7.03 0.19 18.16
N SER A 132 7.94 1.12 18.45
CA SER A 132 8.49 1.33 19.79
C SER A 132 7.44 1.54 20.88
N ARG A 133 6.33 2.23 20.59
CA ARG A 133 5.29 2.55 21.58
C ARG A 133 4.46 1.34 22.03
N SER A 134 4.22 0.37 21.14
CA SER A 134 3.40 -0.81 21.49
C SER A 134 4.20 -2.12 21.55
N GLY A 135 5.44 -2.13 21.06
CA GLY A 135 6.23 -3.34 20.88
C GLY A 135 5.69 -4.28 19.79
N LYS A 136 4.64 -3.89 19.06
CA LYS A 136 4.05 -4.72 18.00
C LYS A 136 4.86 -4.61 16.72
N LYS A 137 4.96 -5.73 16.00
CA LYS A 137 5.49 -5.79 14.64
C LYS A 137 4.36 -5.76 13.63
N PHE A 138 4.50 -4.93 12.60
CA PHE A 138 3.59 -4.82 11.47
C PHE A 138 4.35 -5.12 10.19
N SER A 139 3.74 -5.77 9.21
CA SER A 139 4.41 -6.11 7.94
C SER A 139 3.58 -5.64 6.76
N ARG A 140 4.16 -5.69 5.55
CA ARG A 140 3.49 -5.29 4.30
C ARG A 140 2.87 -3.89 4.42
N SER A 141 1.69 -3.69 3.83
CA SER A 141 1.02 -2.38 3.78
C SER A 141 0.69 -1.80 5.16
N GLU A 142 0.40 -2.63 6.17
CA GLU A 142 0.19 -2.16 7.54
C GLU A 142 1.50 -1.62 8.14
N GLY A 143 2.60 -2.37 8.00
CA GLY A 143 3.93 -1.91 8.45
C GLY A 143 4.35 -0.61 7.78
N LEU A 144 4.15 -0.51 6.46
CA LEU A 144 4.44 0.70 5.70
C LEU A 144 3.58 1.88 6.16
N GLY A 145 2.29 1.64 6.48
CA GLY A 145 1.41 2.66 7.05
C GLY A 145 1.89 3.17 8.40
N VAL A 146 2.25 2.26 9.32
CA VAL A 146 2.75 2.61 10.66
C VAL A 146 4.10 3.33 10.58
N ALA A 147 5.01 2.89 9.70
CA ALA A 147 6.27 3.58 9.47
C ALA A 147 6.06 4.99 8.91
N SER A 148 5.17 5.14 7.92
CA SER A 148 4.91 6.43 7.25
C SER A 148 4.39 7.49 8.21
N ILE A 149 3.45 7.15 9.10
CA ILE A 149 2.94 8.13 10.07
C ILE A 149 3.98 8.50 11.12
N ASN A 150 4.84 7.56 11.54
CA ASN A 150 5.94 7.88 12.45
C ASN A 150 6.97 8.80 11.78
N MET A 151 7.36 8.52 10.53
CA MET A 151 8.22 9.39 9.72
C MET A 151 7.63 10.80 9.59
N PHE A 152 6.32 10.90 9.34
CA PHE A 152 5.62 12.17 9.25
C PHE A 152 5.59 12.93 10.59
N GLU A 153 5.31 12.24 11.71
CA GLU A 153 5.35 12.83 13.05
C GLU A 153 6.76 13.31 13.45
N GLU A 154 7.81 12.62 12.97
CA GLU A 154 9.22 12.97 13.17
C GLU A 154 9.71 14.10 12.24
N GLY A 155 8.88 14.54 11.29
CA GLY A 155 9.22 15.60 10.35
C GLY A 155 10.14 15.18 9.20
N PHE A 156 10.21 13.88 8.89
CA PHE A 156 11.05 13.32 7.84
C PHE A 156 10.84 13.98 6.46
N PHE A 157 9.62 14.42 6.18
CA PHE A 157 9.23 15.01 4.89
C PHE A 157 9.22 16.56 4.90
N SER A 158 9.57 17.20 6.02
CA SER A 158 9.50 18.65 6.20
C SER A 158 10.87 19.29 6.04
N GLY A 159 10.93 20.42 5.33
CA GLY A 159 12.09 21.29 5.29
C GLY A 159 12.31 22.09 6.57
N SER A 160 11.30 22.20 7.45
CA SER A 160 11.29 23.10 8.61
C SER A 160 11.03 22.37 9.93
N LYS A 161 11.96 22.54 10.88
CA LYS A 161 11.80 22.02 12.27
C LYS A 161 10.66 22.69 13.03
N GLU A 162 10.31 23.91 12.67
CA GLU A 162 9.20 24.65 13.30
C GLU A 162 7.83 24.15 12.83
N ASN A 163 7.77 23.44 11.70
CA ASN A 163 6.57 22.78 11.22
C ASN A 163 6.87 21.35 10.74
N PRO A 164 7.06 20.39 11.67
CA PRO A 164 7.43 19.02 11.30
C PRO A 164 6.31 18.28 10.55
N HIS A 165 5.05 18.64 10.78
CA HIS A 165 3.89 17.96 10.20
C HIS A 165 3.48 18.56 8.84
N GLN A 166 4.44 18.79 7.94
CA GLN A 166 4.20 19.21 6.56
C GLN A 166 5.02 18.36 5.59
N VAL A 167 4.61 18.32 4.33
CA VAL A 167 5.40 17.75 3.24
C VAL A 167 5.67 18.88 2.26
N ASP A 168 6.94 19.21 2.05
CA ASP A 168 7.33 20.29 1.16
C ASP A 168 8.51 19.89 0.26
N ALA A 169 8.78 20.69 -0.77
CA ALA A 169 9.82 20.41 -1.74
C ALA A 169 11.23 20.35 -1.11
N GLU A 170 11.50 21.15 -0.07
CA GLU A 170 12.80 21.19 0.60
C GLU A 170 13.05 19.92 1.40
N GLY A 171 12.05 19.45 2.16
CA GLY A 171 12.10 18.20 2.90
C GLY A 171 12.22 17.00 1.96
N LEU A 172 11.37 16.94 0.93
CA LEU A 172 11.42 15.87 -0.07
C LEU A 172 12.76 15.80 -0.81
N ALA A 173 13.38 16.95 -1.11
CA ALA A 173 14.69 16.99 -1.78
C ALA A 173 15.85 16.51 -0.89
N LYS A 174 15.67 16.44 0.43
CA LYS A 174 16.68 15.96 1.39
C LYS A 174 16.56 14.47 1.68
N ILE A 175 15.53 13.79 1.19
CA ILE A 175 15.31 12.36 1.42
C ILE A 175 16.39 11.57 0.68
N THR A 176 17.08 10.71 1.41
CA THR A 176 18.06 9.76 0.84
C THR A 176 17.61 8.33 1.07
N THR A 177 18.19 7.40 0.31
CA THR A 177 17.96 5.96 0.49
C THR A 177 18.35 5.52 1.89
N GLU A 178 19.48 6.00 2.42
CA GLU A 178 19.99 5.65 3.75
C GLU A 178 19.08 6.15 4.86
N ALA A 179 18.60 7.40 4.75
CA ALA A 179 17.66 7.98 5.71
C ALA A 179 16.33 7.21 5.69
N THR A 180 15.84 6.86 4.49
CA THR A 180 14.62 6.07 4.31
C THR A 180 14.79 4.66 4.87
N ALA A 181 15.93 4.01 4.61
CA ALA A 181 16.27 2.68 5.11
C ALA A 181 16.28 2.65 6.63
N SER A 182 16.93 3.65 7.25
CA SER A 182 16.94 3.81 8.71
C SER A 182 15.53 3.99 9.27
N ALA A 183 14.73 4.91 8.69
CA ALA A 183 13.37 5.16 9.12
C ALA A 183 12.45 3.94 8.95
N MET A 184 12.69 3.13 7.92
CA MET A 184 12.01 1.88 7.64
C MET A 184 12.60 0.68 8.40
N GLN A 185 13.60 0.88 9.26
CA GLN A 185 14.25 -0.19 10.04
C GLN A 185 14.89 -1.28 9.17
N VAL A 186 15.36 -0.93 7.98
CA VAL A 186 16.00 -1.87 7.05
C VAL A 186 17.37 -2.27 7.60
N SER A 187 17.63 -3.57 7.61
CA SER A 187 18.94 -4.15 7.97
C SER A 187 19.12 -5.50 7.26
N GLU A 188 20.28 -6.13 7.40
CA GLU A 188 20.54 -7.48 6.89
C GLU A 188 19.51 -8.51 7.39
N THR A 189 19.02 -8.33 8.63
CA THR A 189 18.02 -9.21 9.26
C THR A 189 16.57 -8.75 9.03
N ASN A 190 16.37 -7.58 8.44
CA ASN A 190 15.06 -7.00 8.12
C ASN A 190 15.09 -6.33 6.72
N PRO A 191 15.36 -7.08 5.65
CA PRO A 191 15.59 -6.50 4.32
C PRO A 191 14.27 -6.04 3.69
N MET A 192 14.31 -4.92 2.96
CA MET A 192 13.20 -4.39 2.17
C MET A 192 13.57 -4.39 0.68
N VAL A 193 12.69 -4.92 -0.17
CA VAL A 193 13.00 -5.13 -1.60
C VAL A 193 13.06 -3.82 -2.38
N GLY A 194 12.13 -2.90 -2.14
CA GLY A 194 11.96 -1.67 -2.91
C GLY A 194 12.65 -0.43 -2.35
N ILE A 195 13.59 -0.60 -1.39
CA ILE A 195 14.27 0.55 -0.77
C ILE A 195 15.17 1.28 -1.76
N ASP A 196 15.85 0.51 -2.63
CA ASP A 196 16.49 1.02 -3.83
C ASP A 196 15.40 1.01 -4.91
N GLY A 197 14.90 2.18 -5.32
CA GLY A 197 13.85 2.32 -6.34
C GLY A 197 14.17 1.73 -7.73
N SER A 198 15.21 0.91 -7.84
CA SER A 198 15.75 0.25 -9.04
C SER A 198 15.41 -1.24 -9.14
N ASN A 199 14.94 -1.91 -8.08
CA ASN A 199 14.80 -3.38 -8.08
C ASN A 199 13.50 -3.92 -8.72
N VAL A 200 12.68 -3.09 -9.36
CA VAL A 200 11.39 -3.55 -9.91
C VAL A 200 11.52 -4.33 -11.22
N ILE A 201 12.67 -4.34 -11.90
CA ILE A 201 12.87 -5.17 -13.12
C ILE A 201 14.32 -5.68 -13.22
N ALA A 202 14.67 -6.70 -12.43
CA ALA A 202 15.78 -7.58 -12.79
C ALA A 202 15.19 -8.93 -13.22
N PRO A 203 15.27 -9.34 -14.49
CA PRO A 203 14.98 -10.72 -14.86
C PRO A 203 15.96 -11.64 -14.12
N GLU A 204 15.46 -12.72 -13.52
CA GLU A 204 16.31 -13.73 -12.89
C GLU A 204 17.43 -14.16 -13.85
N PRO A 205 18.69 -14.30 -13.38
CA PRO A 205 19.72 -14.91 -14.20
C PRO A 205 19.30 -16.35 -14.50
N LYS A 206 19.18 -16.67 -15.79
CA LYS A 206 18.98 -18.05 -16.25
C LYS A 206 20.05 -18.91 -15.57
N GLN A 207 19.62 -19.89 -14.78
CA GLN A 207 20.50 -20.94 -14.31
C GLN A 207 21.18 -21.55 -15.54
N SER A 208 22.50 -21.41 -15.61
CA SER A 208 23.32 -22.15 -16.54
C SER A 208 23.18 -23.62 -16.19
N THR A 209 22.44 -24.36 -17.00
CA THR A 209 22.57 -25.82 -17.07
C THR A 209 24.00 -26.11 -17.52
N GLN A 210 24.87 -26.45 -16.57
CA GLN A 210 26.08 -27.21 -16.84
C GLN A 210 25.70 -28.70 -16.86
N GLY A 211 26.14 -29.40 -17.91
CA GLY A 211 26.04 -30.86 -18.03
C GLY A 211 25.13 -31.32 -19.16
#